data_AF-A0A9K3IYX2-F1
#
_entry.id   AF-A0A9K3IYX2-F1
#
_cell.length_a   1.000
_cell.length_b   1.000
_cell.length_c   1.000
_cell.angle_alpha   90.00
_cell.angle_beta   90.00
_cell.angle_gamma   90.00
#
_symmetry.space_group_name_H-M   'P 1'
#
loop_
_entity.id
_entity.type
_entity.pdbx_description
1 polymer ?
#
loop_
_entity_poly.entity_id
_entity_poly.type
_entity_poly.pdbx_seq_one_letter_code
_entity_poly.pdbx_strand_id
1 'polypeptide(L)'
;MKTHDCHVLLQKILPVAILPFLNKDIRETLIEFCQFFQKICSKTLYAKELEDMKTGIVIILCKLEKIFPPAFFTIMVHLCVHLPEEALLGGPVSQRWMFGIKRRMGTYKGYIRNFARPDGSITEAYVVDEAVTFLSRYVDDIETRFNRVERNWDVTTTKHEMDLFNNKVRASKFGQLGEYLQVVQWYICNNCGVELGSYLK
;
A
#
# COMPACT_ATOMS: atom_id res chain seq x y z
N MET A 1 14.60 8.16 -8.69
CA MET A 1 13.25 7.57 -8.49
C MET A 1 13.37 6.37 -7.57
N LYS A 2 12.50 6.22 -6.54
CA LYS A 2 12.57 5.04 -5.66
C LYS A 2 11.80 3.87 -6.31
N THR A 3 12.10 2.64 -5.92
CA THR A 3 11.46 1.42 -6.46
C THR A 3 9.94 1.44 -6.37
N HIS A 4 9.39 2.01 -5.29
CA HIS A 4 7.94 2.22 -5.12
C HIS A 4 7.34 3.05 -6.26
N ASP A 5 8.02 4.12 -6.66
CA ASP A 5 7.54 5.01 -7.72
C ASP A 5 7.58 4.27 -9.07
N CYS A 6 8.59 3.43 -9.30
CA CYS A 6 8.65 2.56 -10.48
C CYS A 6 7.48 1.55 -10.54
N HIS A 7 7.07 0.95 -9.41
CA HIS A 7 5.93 0.05 -9.37
C HIS A 7 4.61 0.78 -9.68
N VAL A 8 4.41 1.98 -9.13
CA VAL A 8 3.23 2.80 -9.42
C VAL A 8 3.20 3.18 -10.90
N LEU A 9 4.35 3.56 -11.46
CA LEU A 9 4.47 3.86 -12.88
C LEU A 9 4.09 2.65 -13.73
N LEU A 10 4.67 1.48 -13.46
CA LEU A 10 4.37 0.24 -14.19
C LEU A 10 2.89 -0.14 -14.11
N GLN A 11 2.26 -0.04 -12.94
CA GLN A 11 0.89 -0.52 -12.74
C GLN A 11 -0.19 0.45 -13.22
N LYS A 12 0.07 1.75 -13.19
CA LYS A 12 -0.98 2.77 -13.36
C LYS A 12 -0.73 3.74 -14.51
N ILE A 13 0.51 4.17 -14.68
CA ILE A 13 0.82 5.28 -15.58
C ILE A 13 1.28 4.76 -16.94
N LEU A 14 2.14 3.73 -16.95
CA LEU A 14 2.71 3.15 -18.16
C LEU A 14 1.64 2.65 -19.14
N PRO A 15 0.57 1.93 -18.74
CA PRO A 15 -0.46 1.46 -19.67
C PRO A 15 -1.14 2.58 -20.47
N VAL A 16 -1.27 3.76 -19.85
CA VAL A 16 -1.95 4.92 -20.43
C VAL A 16 -0.96 5.78 -21.20
N ALA A 17 0.23 6.01 -20.64
CA ALA A 17 1.24 6.88 -21.21
C ALA A 17 1.79 6.35 -22.55
N ILE A 18 1.84 5.04 -22.75
CA ILE A 18 2.37 4.44 -23.99
C ILE A 18 1.36 4.39 -25.14
N LEU A 19 0.09 4.73 -24.90
CA LEU A 19 -0.99 4.60 -25.89
C LEU A 19 -0.73 5.30 -27.24
N PRO A 20 -0.19 6.54 -27.28
CA PRO A 20 -0.04 7.28 -28.52
C PRO A 20 1.32 7.08 -29.21
N PHE A 21 2.30 6.44 -28.56
CA PHE A 21 3.70 6.44 -29.03
C PHE A 21 4.17 5.10 -29.62
N LEU A 22 3.44 4.00 -29.42
CA LEU A 22 3.89 2.66 -29.79
C LEU A 22 2.97 1.99 -30.82
N ASN A 23 3.58 1.12 -31.64
CA ASN A 23 2.86 0.23 -32.55
C ASN A 23 1.89 -0.65 -31.77
N LYS A 24 0.78 -1.02 -32.43
CA LYS A 24 -0.34 -1.75 -31.81
C LYS A 24 0.12 -3.01 -31.05
N ASP A 25 0.94 -3.84 -31.68
CA ASP A 25 1.38 -5.12 -31.11
C ASP A 25 2.27 -4.93 -29.87
N ILE A 26 3.15 -3.92 -29.90
CA ILE A 26 4.05 -3.58 -28.78
C ILE A 26 3.23 -3.02 -27.63
N ARG A 27 2.31 -2.11 -27.93
CA ARG A 27 1.42 -1.48 -26.97
C ARG A 27 0.54 -2.51 -26.26
N GLU A 28 -0.11 -3.40 -27.00
CA GLU A 28 -0.98 -4.44 -26.42
C GLU A 28 -0.19 -5.37 -25.50
N THR A 29 1.00 -5.82 -25.93
CA THR A 29 1.86 -6.69 -25.12
C THR A 29 2.30 -6.00 -23.81
N LEU A 30 2.70 -4.72 -23.89
CA LEU A 30 3.09 -3.96 -22.69
C LEU A 30 1.91 -3.69 -21.76
N ILE A 31 0.71 -3.43 -22.30
CA ILE A 31 -0.51 -3.26 -21.49
C ILE A 31 -0.85 -4.56 -20.77
N GLU A 32 -0.82 -5.71 -21.44
CA GLU A 32 -1.04 -7.02 -20.82
C GLU A 32 -0.05 -7.27 -19.68
N PHE A 33 1.23 -6.96 -19.89
CA PHE A 33 2.26 -7.08 -18.86
C PHE A 33 1.99 -6.16 -17.66
N CYS A 34 1.60 -4.92 -17.89
CA CYS A 34 1.26 -4.01 -16.80
C CYS A 34 0.00 -4.44 -16.05
N GLN A 35 -1.00 -4.94 -16.77
CA GLN A 35 -2.24 -5.48 -16.18
C GLN A 35 -1.96 -6.71 -15.32
N PHE A 36 -1.02 -7.57 -15.72
CA PHE A 36 -0.54 -8.67 -14.88
C PHE A 36 0.00 -8.16 -13.54
N PHE A 37 0.87 -7.15 -13.56
CA PHE A 37 1.40 -6.55 -12.32
C PHE A 37 0.32 -5.84 -11.50
N GLN A 38 -0.65 -5.22 -12.15
CA GLN A 38 -1.79 -4.60 -11.47
C GLN A 38 -2.65 -5.65 -10.75
N LYS A 39 -2.93 -6.79 -11.38
CA LYS A 39 -3.69 -7.89 -10.80
C LYS A 39 -2.96 -8.51 -9.61
N ILE A 40 -1.69 -8.87 -9.79
CA ILE A 40 -0.93 -9.58 -8.73
C ILE A 40 -0.67 -8.70 -7.50
N CYS A 41 -0.60 -7.38 -7.69
CA CYS A 41 -0.43 -6.41 -6.62
C CYS A 41 -1.77 -5.91 -6.05
N SER A 42 -2.89 -6.50 -6.45
CA SER A 42 -4.19 -6.19 -5.87
C SER A 42 -4.20 -6.48 -4.36
N LYS A 43 -5.05 -5.73 -3.63
CA LYS A 43 -5.28 -5.96 -2.20
C LYS A 43 -5.94 -7.31 -1.95
N THR A 44 -6.76 -7.77 -2.88
CA THR A 44 -7.52 -9.02 -2.83
C THR A 44 -7.16 -9.88 -4.04
N LEU A 45 -6.80 -11.13 -3.80
CA LEU A 45 -6.43 -12.11 -4.82
C LEU A 45 -7.32 -13.35 -4.68
N TYR A 46 -7.80 -13.86 -5.80
CA TYR A 46 -8.55 -15.12 -5.86
C TYR A 46 -7.65 -16.23 -6.40
N ALA A 47 -7.68 -17.41 -5.77
CA ALA A 47 -6.82 -18.53 -6.16
C ALA A 47 -7.00 -18.93 -7.63
N LYS A 48 -8.25 -18.93 -8.12
CA LYS A 48 -8.56 -19.21 -9.52
C LYS A 48 -7.89 -18.22 -10.48
N GLU A 49 -7.94 -16.93 -10.17
CA GLU A 49 -7.27 -15.90 -10.97
C GLU A 49 -5.75 -16.08 -10.97
N LEU A 50 -5.17 -16.51 -9.85
CA LEU A 50 -3.73 -16.78 -9.76
C LEU A 50 -3.30 -17.98 -10.60
N GLU A 51 -4.11 -19.04 -10.66
CA GLU A 51 -3.86 -20.18 -11.56
C GLU A 51 -3.93 -19.76 -13.04
N ASP A 52 -4.92 -18.95 -13.41
CA ASP A 52 -5.02 -18.39 -14.77
C ASP A 52 -3.80 -17.49 -15.08
N MET A 53 -3.32 -16.73 -14.09
CA MET A 53 -2.14 -15.87 -14.24
C MET A 53 -0.83 -16.63 -14.45
N LYS A 54 -0.69 -17.87 -13.95
CA LYS A 54 0.50 -18.71 -14.20
C LYS A 54 0.68 -19.00 -15.69
N THR A 55 -0.41 -19.31 -16.39
CA THR A 55 -0.36 -19.55 -17.84
C THR A 55 -0.26 -18.23 -18.62
N GLY A 56 -0.97 -17.19 -18.16
CA GLY A 56 -0.96 -15.88 -18.78
C GLY A 56 0.42 -15.22 -18.83
N ILE A 57 1.21 -15.29 -17.75
CA ILE A 57 2.53 -14.66 -17.71
C ILE A 57 3.51 -15.29 -18.70
N VAL A 58 3.45 -16.61 -18.91
CA VAL A 58 4.28 -17.30 -19.89
C VAL A 58 3.99 -16.77 -21.29
N ILE A 59 2.71 -16.62 -21.65
CA ILE A 59 2.29 -16.07 -22.94
C ILE A 59 2.78 -14.63 -23.11
N ILE A 60 2.66 -13.80 -22.07
CA ILE A 60 3.11 -12.40 -22.11
C ILE A 60 4.63 -12.33 -22.32
N LEU A 61 5.41 -13.16 -21.62
CA LEU A 61 6.86 -13.20 -21.79
C LEU A 61 7.25 -13.65 -23.21
N CYS A 62 6.60 -14.66 -23.76
CA CYS A 62 6.82 -15.09 -25.15
C CYS A 62 6.50 -13.98 -26.17
N LYS A 63 5.46 -13.17 -25.93
CA LYS A 63 5.16 -12.00 -26.77
C LYS A 63 6.24 -10.93 -26.65
N LEU A 64 6.71 -10.65 -25.43
CA LEU A 64 7.80 -9.71 -25.19
C LEU A 64 9.11 -10.17 -25.86
N GLU A 65 9.39 -11.47 -25.89
CA GLU A 65 10.62 -12.04 -26.46
C GLU A 65 10.68 -11.87 -27.98
N LYS A 66 9.52 -11.85 -28.63
CA LYS A 66 9.42 -11.53 -30.07
C LYS A 66 9.71 -10.06 -30.38
N ILE A 67 9.57 -9.17 -29.40
CA ILE A 67 9.67 -7.71 -29.59
C ILE A 67 11.03 -7.18 -29.15
N PHE A 68 11.50 -7.61 -27.97
CA PHE A 68 12.70 -7.08 -27.34
C PHE A 68 13.91 -8.00 -27.55
N PRO A 69 15.13 -7.45 -27.65
CA PRO A 69 16.33 -8.27 -27.78
C PRO A 69 16.57 -9.12 -26.52
N PRO A 70 17.31 -10.24 -26.61
CA PRO A 70 17.61 -11.11 -25.47
C PRO A 70 18.24 -10.38 -24.28
N ALA A 71 18.98 -9.29 -24.50
CA ALA A 71 19.55 -8.44 -23.46
C ALA A 71 18.50 -7.82 -22.51
N PHE A 72 17.23 -7.70 -22.93
CA PHE A 72 16.13 -7.25 -22.08
C PHE A 72 15.74 -8.30 -21.03
N PHE A 73 15.88 -9.59 -21.35
CA PHE A 73 15.47 -10.72 -20.51
C PHE A 73 16.52 -11.05 -19.46
N THR A 74 16.70 -10.12 -18.54
CA THR A 74 17.47 -10.37 -17.31
C THR A 74 16.71 -11.32 -16.37
N ILE A 75 17.41 -11.84 -15.35
CA ILE A 75 16.84 -12.68 -14.29
C ILE A 75 15.56 -12.05 -13.71
N MET A 76 15.52 -10.72 -13.56
CA MET A 76 14.37 -9.98 -13.01
C MET A 76 13.09 -10.16 -13.83
N VAL A 77 13.20 -10.24 -15.15
CA VAL A 77 12.03 -10.44 -16.03
C VAL A 77 11.53 -11.88 -15.93
N HIS A 78 12.44 -12.84 -15.85
CA HIS A 78 12.10 -14.26 -15.69
C HIS A 78 11.42 -14.56 -14.34
N LEU A 79 11.81 -13.87 -13.26
CA LEU A 79 11.17 -14.04 -11.94
C LEU A 79 9.66 -13.76 -11.96
N CYS A 80 9.15 -13.03 -12.95
CA CYS A 80 7.72 -12.76 -13.08
C CYS A 80 6.88 -14.06 -13.18
N VAL A 81 7.45 -15.14 -13.72
CA VAL A 81 6.77 -16.44 -13.85
C VAL A 81 6.46 -17.08 -12.49
N HIS A 82 7.30 -16.82 -11.49
CA HIS A 82 7.15 -17.40 -10.15
C HIS A 82 6.19 -16.60 -9.26
N LEU A 83 5.93 -15.33 -9.58
CA LEU A 83 5.11 -14.46 -8.73
C LEU A 83 3.70 -15.02 -8.46
N PRO A 84 2.96 -15.60 -9.42
CA PRO A 84 1.63 -16.14 -9.15
C PRO A 84 1.66 -17.32 -8.17
N GLU A 85 2.67 -18.19 -8.28
CA GLU A 85 2.86 -19.32 -7.37
C GLU A 85 3.26 -18.83 -5.97
N GLU A 86 4.17 -17.85 -5.89
CA GLU A 86 4.50 -17.19 -4.63
C GLU A 86 3.28 -16.51 -4.00
N ALA A 87 2.38 -15.94 -4.80
CA ALA A 87 1.12 -15.34 -4.34
C ALA A 87 0.11 -16.38 -3.85
N LEU A 88 0.08 -17.56 -4.46
CA LEU A 88 -0.75 -18.67 -4.02
C LEU A 88 -0.31 -19.20 -2.65
N LEU A 89 1.02 -19.34 -2.45
CA LEU A 89 1.59 -19.87 -1.22
C LEU A 89 1.62 -18.85 -0.08
N GLY A 90 1.98 -17.60 -0.37
CA GLY A 90 2.22 -16.57 0.64
C GLY A 90 1.18 -15.45 0.70
N GLY A 91 0.08 -15.56 -0.05
CA GLY A 91 -0.99 -14.57 -0.06
C GLY A 91 -0.63 -13.25 -0.78
N PRO A 92 -1.39 -12.17 -0.54
CA PRO A 92 -1.23 -10.89 -1.24
C PRO A 92 0.20 -10.35 -1.22
N VAL A 93 0.72 -10.04 -2.40
CA VAL A 93 2.09 -9.56 -2.61
C VAL A 93 2.36 -8.24 -1.86
N SER A 94 1.33 -7.39 -1.71
CA SER A 94 1.42 -6.08 -1.06
C SER A 94 1.90 -6.14 0.41
N GLN A 95 1.61 -7.23 1.13
CA GLN A 95 2.01 -7.39 2.53
C GLN A 95 3.46 -7.86 2.68
N ARG A 96 4.02 -8.51 1.65
CA ARG A 96 5.36 -9.12 1.67
C ARG A 96 6.44 -8.22 1.09
N TRP A 97 6.05 -7.10 0.49
CA TRP A 97 7.00 -6.13 -0.02
C TRP A 97 7.84 -5.48 1.08
N MET A 98 9.15 -5.37 0.82
CA MET A 98 10.11 -4.76 1.72
C MET A 98 9.82 -3.27 2.00
N PHE A 99 8.93 -2.61 1.23
CA PHE A 99 8.65 -1.19 1.41
C PHE A 99 8.09 -0.84 2.78
N GLY A 100 7.20 -1.66 3.35
CA GLY A 100 6.66 -1.45 4.69
C GLY A 100 7.76 -1.49 5.75
N ILE A 101 8.60 -2.53 5.68
CA ILE A 101 9.74 -2.71 6.58
C ILE A 101 10.73 -1.56 6.43
N LYS A 102 11.13 -1.22 5.20
CA LYS A 102 12.07 -0.12 4.91
C LYS A 102 11.56 1.23 5.41
N ARG A 103 10.25 1.50 5.31
CA ARG A 103 9.64 2.72 5.87
C ARG A 103 9.73 2.74 7.40
N ARG A 104 9.40 1.63 8.08
CA ARG A 104 9.52 1.53 9.55
C ARG A 104 10.96 1.68 10.02
N MET A 105 11.91 1.02 9.36
CA MET A 105 13.34 1.19 9.65
C MET A 105 13.81 2.64 9.48
N GLY A 106 13.27 3.36 8.50
CA GLY A 106 13.51 4.80 8.35
C GLY A 106 13.04 5.62 9.55
N THR A 107 11.88 5.27 10.13
CA THR A 107 11.39 5.90 11.38
C THR A 107 12.28 5.56 12.56
N TYR A 108 12.62 4.27 12.76
CA TYR A 108 13.47 3.84 13.87
C TYR A 108 14.86 4.44 13.83
N LYS A 109 15.40 4.69 12.63
CA LYS A 109 16.65 5.44 12.48
C LYS A 109 16.59 6.82 13.15
N GLY A 110 15.45 7.49 13.15
CA GLY A 110 15.24 8.77 13.82
C GLY A 110 15.10 8.68 15.34
N TYR A 111 14.86 7.48 15.89
CA TYR A 111 14.77 7.24 17.33
C TYR A 111 16.12 7.02 18.00
N ILE A 112 17.18 6.78 17.22
CA ILE A 112 18.53 6.57 17.74
C ILE A 112 19.12 7.91 18.18
N ARG A 113 19.04 8.20 19.49
CA ARG A 113 19.68 9.33 20.17
C ARG A 113 21.02 8.93 20.79
N ASN A 114 21.16 7.67 21.19
CA ASN A 114 22.40 7.10 21.71
C ASN A 114 22.94 5.99 20.79
N PHE A 115 24.01 6.29 20.05
CA PHE A 115 24.66 5.32 19.16
C PHE A 115 25.41 4.20 19.89
N ALA A 116 25.73 4.36 21.18
CA ALA A 116 26.37 3.30 21.96
C ALA A 116 25.39 2.18 22.35
N ARG A 117 24.08 2.47 22.37
CA ARG A 117 23.00 1.52 22.68
C ARG A 117 21.77 1.79 21.78
N PRO A 118 21.86 1.48 20.48
CA PRO A 118 20.82 1.85 19.51
C PRO A 118 19.49 1.17 19.82
N ASP A 119 19.49 -0.10 20.22
CA ASP A 119 18.27 -0.85 20.50
C ASP A 119 17.51 -0.25 21.69
N GLY A 120 18.23 0.05 22.79
CA GLY A 120 17.64 0.70 23.96
C GLY A 120 17.09 2.09 23.64
N SER A 121 17.80 2.87 22.81
CA SER A 121 17.34 4.19 22.36
C SER A 121 16.08 4.10 21.50
N ILE A 122 15.97 3.07 20.64
CA ILE A 122 14.78 2.83 19.83
C ILE A 122 13.61 2.44 20.73
N THR A 123 13.82 1.52 21.69
CA THR A 123 12.78 1.07 22.62
C THR A 123 12.23 2.21 23.45
N GLU A 124 13.10 3.03 24.05
CA GLU A 124 12.69 4.19 24.86
C GLU A 124 11.85 5.18 24.05
N ALA A 125 12.32 5.57 22.87
CA ALA A 125 11.61 6.49 22.00
C ALA A 125 10.27 5.91 21.49
N TYR A 126 10.23 4.60 21.22
CA TYR A 126 9.00 3.92 20.79
C TYR A 126 7.93 3.94 21.87
N VAL A 127 8.29 3.67 23.14
CA VAL A 127 7.35 3.72 24.28
C VAL A 127 6.76 5.12 24.43
N VAL A 128 7.58 6.16 24.31
CA VAL A 128 7.11 7.55 24.37
C VAL A 128 6.19 7.88 23.19
N ASP A 129 6.57 7.49 21.96
CA ASP A 129 5.76 7.73 20.76
C ASP A 129 4.40 7.03 20.83
N GLU A 130 4.35 5.81 21.35
CA GLU A 130 3.11 5.06 21.58
C GLU A 130 2.22 5.71 22.65
N ALA A 131 2.79 6.11 23.79
CA ALA A 131 2.06 6.78 24.86
C ALA A 131 1.46 8.11 24.40
N VAL A 132 2.24 8.94 23.70
CA VAL A 132 1.77 10.22 23.13
C VAL A 132 0.72 9.97 22.05
N THR A 133 0.91 8.96 21.20
CA THR A 133 -0.07 8.55 20.19
C THR A 133 -1.39 8.09 20.82
N PHE A 134 -1.34 7.37 21.94
CA PHE A 134 -2.54 6.95 22.65
C PHE A 134 -3.27 8.17 23.24
N LEU A 135 -2.57 9.02 23.99
CA LEU A 135 -3.14 10.23 24.60
C LEU A 135 -3.73 11.18 23.55
N SER A 136 -3.11 11.25 22.37
CA SER A 136 -3.58 12.10 21.26
C SER A 136 -4.99 11.78 20.74
N ARG A 137 -5.53 10.60 21.08
CA ARG A 137 -6.91 10.21 20.72
C ARG A 137 -7.97 10.69 21.72
N TYR A 138 -7.54 11.13 22.90
CA TYR A 138 -8.42 11.54 23.99
C TYR A 138 -8.32 13.04 24.31
N VAL A 139 -7.40 13.74 23.65
CA VAL A 139 -7.17 15.18 23.84
C VAL A 139 -7.52 15.89 22.54
N ASP A 140 -8.71 16.49 22.50
CA ASP A 140 -9.26 17.15 21.31
C ASP A 140 -8.77 18.60 21.16
N ASP A 141 -8.38 19.25 22.28
CA ASP A 141 -8.00 20.66 22.33
C ASP A 141 -6.55 20.94 21.88
N ILE A 142 -5.79 19.89 21.53
CA ILE A 142 -4.38 20.02 21.12
C ILE A 142 -4.23 19.54 19.67
N GLU A 143 -3.45 20.29 18.88
CA GLU A 143 -3.08 19.86 17.53
C GLU A 143 -2.13 18.64 17.62
N THR A 144 -2.66 17.46 17.34
CA THR A 144 -1.89 16.22 17.30
C THR A 144 -1.52 15.83 15.88
N ARG A 145 -0.61 14.86 15.71
CA ARG A 145 -0.30 14.29 14.39
C ARG A 145 -1.54 13.75 13.66
N PHE A 146 -2.60 13.39 14.40
CA PHE A 146 -3.83 12.83 13.85
C PHE A 146 -4.92 13.87 13.60
N ASN A 147 -4.93 14.97 14.36
CA ASN A 147 -5.88 16.07 14.20
C ASN A 147 -5.37 17.17 13.23
N ARG A 148 -4.04 17.25 13.04
CA ARG A 148 -3.42 18.23 12.13
C ARG A 148 -3.95 18.08 10.71
N VAL A 149 -4.41 19.20 10.14
CA VAL A 149 -4.82 19.32 8.75
C VAL A 149 -3.67 18.91 7.83
N GLU A 150 -3.93 17.98 6.90
CA GLU A 150 -2.91 17.48 5.99
C GLU A 150 -2.34 18.64 5.13
N ARG A 151 -1.04 18.59 4.82
CA ARG A 151 -0.38 19.65 4.02
C ARG A 151 -0.99 19.84 2.63
N ASN A 152 -1.67 18.82 2.11
CA ASN A 152 -2.44 18.87 0.88
C ASN A 152 -3.94 18.77 1.23
N TRP A 153 -4.46 19.77 1.94
CA TRP A 153 -5.90 19.90 2.09
C TRP A 153 -6.46 20.39 0.75
N ASP A 154 -7.08 19.49 -0.01
CA ASP A 154 -7.78 19.85 -1.24
C ASP A 154 -8.91 20.82 -0.90
N VAL A 155 -8.70 22.12 -1.13
CA VAL A 155 -9.79 23.08 -1.23
C VAL A 155 -10.63 22.60 -2.42
N THR A 156 -11.85 22.13 -2.16
CA THR A 156 -12.81 21.71 -3.19
C THR A 156 -13.12 22.90 -4.08
N THR A 157 -12.29 23.10 -5.10
CA THR A 157 -12.52 24.12 -6.10
C THR A 157 -13.28 23.42 -7.21
N THR A 158 -14.57 23.72 -7.29
CA THR A 158 -15.45 23.26 -8.37
C THR A 158 -15.00 23.88 -9.70
N LYS A 159 -14.01 23.27 -10.35
CA LYS A 159 -13.72 23.53 -11.76
C LYS A 159 -13.54 22.20 -12.49
N HIS A 160 -14.50 21.93 -13.37
CA HIS A 160 -14.46 20.88 -14.37
C HIS A 160 -13.35 21.18 -15.37
N GLU A 161 -12.24 20.45 -15.31
CA GLU A 161 -11.32 20.24 -16.43
C GLU A 161 -10.54 18.94 -16.17
N MET A 162 -10.26 18.18 -17.23
CA MET A 162 -9.84 16.76 -17.18
C MET A 162 -8.60 16.51 -16.31
N ASP A 163 -8.82 15.90 -15.15
CA ASP A 163 -7.82 15.73 -14.10
C ASP A 163 -7.22 14.31 -14.10
N LEU A 164 -6.51 13.94 -15.18
CA LEU A 164 -5.95 12.60 -15.39
C LEU A 164 -4.81 12.22 -14.41
N PHE A 165 -4.33 13.16 -13.59
CA PHE A 165 -3.28 12.93 -12.59
C PHE A 165 -3.75 13.07 -11.15
N ASN A 166 -5.05 13.15 -10.89
CA ASN A 166 -5.59 13.23 -9.54
C ASN A 166 -5.73 11.83 -8.91
N ASN A 167 -4.65 11.04 -8.91
CA ASN A 167 -4.62 9.73 -8.26
C ASN A 167 -4.49 9.90 -6.75
N LYS A 168 -5.65 9.96 -6.08
CA LYS A 168 -5.81 9.80 -4.63
C LYS A 168 -5.33 8.41 -4.19
N VAL A 169 -4.03 8.24 -3.97
CA VAL A 169 -3.50 7.00 -3.38
C VAL A 169 -2.67 7.32 -2.16
N ARG A 170 -3.36 7.35 -1.02
CA ARG A 170 -2.88 6.66 0.18
C ARG A 170 -4.07 6.12 0.97
N ALA A 171 -4.40 4.85 0.74
CA ALA A 171 -5.26 4.11 1.65
C ALA A 171 -4.49 3.88 2.96
N SER A 172 -4.76 4.69 3.97
CA SER A 172 -4.59 4.30 5.37
C SER A 172 -5.42 5.20 6.27
N LYS A 173 -6.74 5.05 6.20
CA LYS A 173 -7.56 5.13 7.41
C LYS A 173 -8.42 3.87 7.39
N PHE A 174 -8.33 3.06 8.45
CA PHE A 174 -9.48 2.27 8.87
C PHE A 174 -10.68 3.21 8.76
N GLY A 175 -11.70 2.80 8.00
CA GLY A 175 -12.88 3.63 7.74
C GLY A 175 -13.36 4.28 9.02
N GLN A 176 -13.79 5.54 8.91
CA GLN A 176 -14.36 6.32 10.00
C GLN A 176 -15.20 5.41 10.90
N LEU A 177 -14.64 5.06 12.06
CA LEU A 177 -15.35 4.39 13.12
C LEU A 177 -16.36 5.35 13.77
N GLY A 178 -16.67 6.50 13.15
CA GLY A 178 -17.62 7.49 13.63
C GLY A 178 -19.06 6.99 13.54
N GLU A 179 -19.44 6.38 12.40
CA GLU A 179 -20.82 5.86 12.23
C GLU A 179 -21.06 4.59 13.06
N TYR A 180 -20.03 3.77 13.29
CA TYR A 180 -20.13 2.55 14.09
C TYR A 180 -19.78 2.75 15.57
N LEU A 181 -19.32 3.94 15.98
CA LEU A 181 -18.94 4.21 17.38
C LEU A 181 -20.14 4.00 18.32
N GLN A 182 -21.31 4.49 17.93
CA GLN A 182 -22.53 4.34 18.71
C GLN A 182 -22.97 2.88 18.82
N VAL A 183 -22.82 2.10 17.74
CA VAL A 183 -23.18 0.68 17.72
C VAL A 183 -22.22 -0.12 18.60
N VAL A 184 -20.92 0.18 18.54
CA VAL A 184 -19.89 -0.46 19.36
C VAL A 184 -20.04 -0.06 20.83
N GLN A 185 -20.27 1.22 21.14
CA GLN A 185 -20.56 1.70 22.50
C GLN A 185 -21.82 1.03 23.08
N TRP A 186 -22.89 0.95 22.31
CA TRP A 186 -24.12 0.27 22.73
C TRP A 186 -23.89 -1.22 23.00
N TYR A 187 -23.15 -1.91 22.11
CA TYR A 187 -22.85 -3.33 22.25
C TYR A 187 -21.99 -3.63 23.49
N ILE A 188 -21.01 -2.77 23.79
CA ILE A 188 -20.16 -2.88 24.96
C ILE A 188 -20.96 -2.63 26.24
N CYS A 189 -21.79 -1.58 26.28
CA CYS A 189 -22.61 -1.26 27.45
C CYS A 189 -23.64 -2.34 27.78
N ASN A 190 -24.23 -2.98 26.76
CA ASN A 190 -25.26 -4.00 26.98
C ASN A 190 -24.72 -5.41 27.24
N ASN A 191 -23.51 -5.74 26.78
CA ASN A 191 -22.95 -7.08 26.96
C ASN A 191 -21.86 -7.16 28.05
N CYS A 192 -21.23 -6.05 28.45
CA CYS A 192 -20.13 -6.03 29.43
C CYS A 192 -20.52 -5.34 30.76
N GLY A 193 -21.81 -5.33 31.13
CA GLY A 193 -22.32 -4.60 32.29
C GLY A 193 -21.73 -5.03 33.65
N VAL A 194 -21.25 -6.27 33.78
CA VAL A 194 -20.66 -6.78 35.04
C VAL A 194 -19.24 -6.26 35.27
N GLU A 195 -18.48 -5.99 34.21
CA GLU A 195 -17.08 -5.52 34.28
C GLU A 195 -16.96 -3.99 34.30
N LEU A 196 -17.93 -3.27 33.73
CA LEU A 196 -17.95 -1.81 33.67
C LEU A 196 -18.54 -1.13 34.93
N GLY A 197 -19.29 -1.87 35.75
CA GLY A 197 -19.93 -1.31 36.95
C GLY A 197 -18.96 -0.79 38.03
N SER A 198 -17.71 -1.29 38.05
CA SER A 198 -16.66 -0.81 38.96
C SER A 198 -16.03 0.52 38.53
N TYR A 199 -16.19 0.92 37.28
CA TYR A 199 -15.58 2.13 36.71
C TYR A 199 -16.56 3.29 36.52
N LEU A 200 -17.86 3.06 36.71
CA LEU A 200 -18.95 4.05 36.55
C LEU A 200 -19.51 4.58 37.89
N LYS A 201 -18.72 4.51 38.98
CA LYS A 201 -19.03 5.15 40.27
C LYS A 201 -18.22 6.43 40.46
#